data_AF-A0AAD4SUW3-F1
#
_entry.id   AF-A0AAD4SUW3-F1
#
_cell.length_a   1.000
_cell.length_b   1.000
_cell.length_c   1.000
_cell.angle_alpha   90.00
_cell.angle_beta   90.00
_cell.angle_gamma   90.00
#
_symmetry.space_group_name_H-M   'P 1'
#
loop_
_entity.id
_entity.type
_entity.pdbx_description
1 polymer ?
#
loop_
_entity_poly.entity_id
_entity_poly.type
_entity_poly.pdbx_seq_one_letter_code
_entity_poly.pdbx_strand_id
1 'polypeptide(L)'
;MAKRKAKKVVLQRKNVMFRLSPEKLCEIAEKIREKINDEDNPKPKHLEAMKNCPFWNFYRPFHEGKINEKGIQKKHKIGKHILNTFDPVKEVFQLGGGKEFKSTAEQLAVIFGLQRIKAGAEEFTFDAVTQPNEGQKNLSLQQTEFLKTYLKGKTQMKRKDILNSLYATAGDVTKPDDFVKLLVLYFCVAIFFPRLSGTSLPSKFLKYIFKMDQMSWPDLIRSYLLEALNEAEKPYNSVRGCIVYILFWFAEVTHSISKNEGELGKCKPRFARWNTRKLAEKIMNDGMTSLKQDLTGSFIDPLDEDEQSLMTPIEIRQATLVRIREKRVRDGYRDEDLDLSPDSDSDGESDEDWELSPDIDSDGENDEDWELSPDRCFSPFGGSGSCLSFQKEKDK
;
A
#
# COMPACT_ATOMS: atom_id res chain seq x y z
N MET A 1 -30.23 52.57 2.63
CA MET A 1 -30.19 51.33 3.42
C MET A 1 -29.44 50.24 2.65
N ALA A 2 -28.44 49.66 3.31
CA ALA A 2 -27.72 48.39 3.10
C ALA A 2 -27.35 47.90 1.67
N LYS A 3 -26.11 48.22 1.24
CA LYS A 3 -25.33 47.41 0.30
C LYS A 3 -24.84 46.13 1.02
N ARG A 4 -25.33 44.95 0.64
CA ARG A 4 -24.81 43.66 1.12
C ARG A 4 -23.46 43.39 0.48
N LYS A 5 -22.37 43.59 1.24
CA LYS A 5 -21.04 43.10 0.89
C LYS A 5 -21.04 41.58 1.00
N ALA A 6 -20.84 40.89 -0.13
CA ALA A 6 -20.52 39.47 -0.15
C ALA A 6 -19.17 39.27 0.55
N LYS A 7 -19.17 38.72 1.76
CA LYS A 7 -17.95 38.24 2.42
C LYS A 7 -17.48 37.01 1.65
N LYS A 8 -16.49 37.20 0.77
CA LYS A 8 -15.68 36.11 0.21
C LYS A 8 -14.96 35.47 1.40
N VAL A 9 -15.46 34.34 1.86
CA VAL A 9 -14.77 33.51 2.86
C VAL A 9 -13.52 32.98 2.16
N VAL A 10 -12.41 33.68 2.31
CA VAL A 10 -11.10 33.14 2.01
C VAL A 10 -10.86 32.06 3.05
N LEU A 11 -11.21 30.82 2.70
CA LEU A 11 -10.79 29.66 3.46
C LEU A 11 -9.27 29.67 3.38
N GLN A 12 -8.59 30.05 4.47
CA GLN A 12 -7.16 29.83 4.61
C GLN A 12 -6.94 28.32 4.48
N ARG A 13 -6.58 27.89 3.26
CA ARG A 13 -6.15 26.54 2.97
C ARG A 13 -4.90 26.33 3.80
N LYS A 14 -5.04 25.70 4.98
CA LYS A 14 -3.90 25.06 5.65
C LYS A 14 -3.14 24.31 4.57
N ASN A 15 -1.83 24.50 4.47
CA ASN A 15 -0.97 23.80 3.51
C ASN A 15 -1.22 22.28 3.62
N VAL A 16 -2.15 21.75 2.84
CA VAL A 16 -2.42 20.32 2.74
C VAL A 16 -1.35 19.79 1.81
N MET A 17 -0.17 19.58 2.38
CA MET A 17 0.92 18.89 1.73
C MET A 17 0.40 17.54 1.23
N PHE A 18 0.91 17.06 0.08
CA PHE A 18 0.60 15.70 -0.38
C PHE A 18 0.87 14.70 0.75
N ARG A 19 0.32 13.49 0.71
CA ARG A 19 0.65 12.45 1.70
C ARG A 19 1.06 11.21 0.93
N LEU A 20 2.35 10.91 0.93
CA LEU A 20 2.84 9.60 0.48
C LEU A 20 2.85 8.74 1.74
N SER A 21 1.94 7.80 1.78
CA SER A 21 1.82 6.82 2.85
C SER A 21 2.65 5.52 2.71
N PRO A 22 3.56 5.31 1.71
CA PRO A 22 4.31 4.05 1.65
C PRO A 22 5.14 3.76 2.89
N GLU A 23 5.66 4.79 3.57
CA GLU A 23 6.39 4.63 4.84
C GLU A 23 5.51 3.91 5.86
N LYS A 24 4.30 4.44 6.09
CA LYS A 24 3.37 3.84 7.04
C LYS A 24 2.96 2.41 6.63
N LEU A 25 3.07 2.08 5.35
CA LEU A 25 2.81 0.72 4.88
C LEU A 25 3.92 -0.24 5.31
N CYS A 26 5.18 0.20 5.43
CA CYS A 26 6.25 -0.63 6.02
C CYS A 26 5.88 -1.03 7.44
N GLU A 27 5.66 -0.07 8.33
CA GLU A 27 5.20 -0.29 9.72
C GLU A 27 3.97 -1.22 9.82
N ILE A 28 2.99 -1.06 8.92
CA ILE A 28 1.78 -1.90 8.90
C ILE A 28 2.11 -3.31 8.45
N ALA A 29 2.98 -3.46 7.44
CA ALA A 29 3.36 -4.77 6.93
C ALA A 29 4.13 -5.59 7.95
N GLU A 30 4.98 -4.95 8.76
CA GLU A 30 5.65 -5.59 9.89
C GLU A 30 4.65 -6.13 10.91
N LYS A 31 3.72 -5.28 11.37
CA LYS A 31 2.68 -5.68 12.34
C LYS A 31 1.76 -6.77 11.82
N ILE A 32 1.44 -6.74 10.53
CA ILE A 32 0.65 -7.80 9.88
C ILE A 32 1.45 -9.10 9.86
N ARG A 33 2.74 -9.05 9.51
CA ARG A 33 3.61 -10.23 9.47
C ARG A 33 3.74 -10.86 10.85
N GLU A 34 3.97 -10.07 11.89
CA GLU A 34 4.01 -10.54 13.29
C GLU A 34 2.70 -11.24 13.68
N LYS A 35 1.54 -10.67 13.31
CA LYS A 35 0.24 -11.28 13.62
C LYS A 35 -0.04 -12.56 12.85
N ILE A 36 0.39 -12.64 11.60
CA ILE A 36 0.14 -13.81 10.73
C ILE A 36 1.09 -14.96 11.07
N ASN A 37 2.34 -14.65 11.40
CA ASN A 37 3.38 -15.62 11.74
C ASN A 37 3.56 -15.78 13.25
N ASP A 38 2.51 -15.51 14.02
CA ASP A 38 2.46 -15.73 15.47
C ASP A 38 2.77 -17.21 15.76
N GLU A 39 3.79 -17.47 16.57
CA GLU A 39 4.31 -18.82 16.83
C GLU A 39 3.26 -19.72 17.50
N ASP A 40 2.44 -19.14 18.39
CA ASP A 40 1.41 -19.87 19.14
C ASP A 40 0.14 -20.07 18.31
N ASN A 41 -0.13 -19.19 17.34
CA ASN A 41 -1.33 -19.24 16.51
C ASN A 41 -1.06 -18.78 15.07
N PRO A 42 -0.37 -19.57 14.26
CA PRO A 42 -0.04 -19.22 12.89
C PRO A 42 -1.29 -19.14 12.01
N LYS A 43 -1.32 -18.19 11.07
CA LYS A 43 -2.50 -17.90 10.22
C LYS A 43 -2.17 -18.12 8.74
N PRO A 44 -1.85 -19.36 8.32
CA PRO A 44 -1.43 -19.66 6.94
C PRO A 44 -2.52 -19.29 5.91
N LYS A 45 -3.80 -19.45 6.25
CA LYS A 45 -4.94 -19.06 5.39
C LYS A 45 -4.95 -17.56 5.06
N HIS A 46 -4.49 -16.69 5.97
CA HIS A 46 -4.37 -15.24 5.70
C HIS A 46 -3.25 -14.95 4.71
N LEU A 47 -2.10 -15.61 4.86
CA LEU A 47 -0.99 -15.48 3.94
C LEU A 47 -1.37 -16.00 2.55
N GLU A 48 -2.08 -17.13 2.46
CA GLU A 48 -2.58 -17.69 1.21
C GLU A 48 -3.59 -16.74 0.53
N ALA A 49 -4.60 -16.27 1.26
CA ALA A 49 -5.57 -15.32 0.73
C ALA A 49 -4.90 -14.04 0.22
N MET A 50 -3.86 -13.57 0.93
CA MET A 50 -3.08 -12.41 0.53
C MET A 50 -2.22 -12.68 -0.72
N LYS A 51 -1.60 -13.85 -0.85
CA LYS A 51 -0.84 -14.26 -2.05
C LYS A 51 -1.74 -14.39 -3.29
N ASN A 52 -2.99 -14.83 -3.09
CA ASN A 52 -3.99 -14.95 -4.14
C ASN A 52 -4.67 -13.63 -4.51
N CYS A 53 -4.41 -12.56 -3.76
CA CYS A 53 -4.96 -11.23 -4.03
C CYS A 53 -4.27 -10.56 -5.23
N PRO A 54 -5.00 -9.83 -6.10
CA PRO A 54 -4.41 -9.07 -7.21
C PRO A 54 -3.34 -8.03 -6.80
N PHE A 55 -3.32 -7.65 -5.52
CA PHE A 55 -2.36 -6.70 -4.96
C PHE A 55 -1.13 -7.37 -4.34
N TRP A 56 -1.00 -8.70 -4.40
CA TRP A 56 0.12 -9.40 -3.77
C TRP A 56 1.47 -8.90 -4.27
N ASN A 57 1.66 -8.83 -5.59
CA ASN A 57 2.90 -8.35 -6.19
C ASN A 57 3.26 -6.93 -5.74
N PHE A 58 2.27 -6.06 -5.55
CA PHE A 58 2.48 -4.72 -4.99
C PHE A 58 2.91 -4.77 -3.51
N TYR A 59 2.26 -5.60 -2.71
CA TYR A 59 2.45 -5.65 -1.26
C TYR A 59 3.66 -6.49 -0.82
N ARG A 60 4.02 -7.53 -1.58
CA ARG A 60 5.07 -8.50 -1.28
C ARG A 60 6.40 -7.86 -0.83
N PRO A 61 6.95 -6.83 -1.50
CA PRO A 61 8.19 -6.20 -1.05
C PRO A 61 8.13 -5.58 0.35
N PHE A 62 6.95 -5.11 0.78
CA PHE A 62 6.75 -4.60 2.14
C PHE A 62 6.67 -5.76 3.14
N HIS A 63 5.96 -6.83 2.78
CA HIS A 63 5.84 -8.02 3.63
C HIS A 63 7.20 -8.70 3.87
N GLU A 64 8.02 -8.81 2.82
CA GLU A 64 9.36 -9.40 2.86
C GLU A 64 10.43 -8.47 3.48
N GLY A 65 10.07 -7.24 3.86
CA GLY A 65 11.03 -6.27 4.42
C GLY A 65 12.06 -5.73 3.41
N LYS A 66 11.88 -5.99 2.11
CA LYS A 66 12.75 -5.49 1.03
C LYS A 66 12.67 -3.97 0.87
N ILE A 67 11.54 -3.37 1.27
CA ILE A 67 11.35 -1.92 1.28
C ILE A 67 11.36 -1.42 2.72
N ASN A 68 12.31 -0.52 3.01
CA ASN A 68 12.45 0.10 4.31
C ASN A 68 11.98 1.57 4.30
N GLU A 69 11.59 2.05 5.48
CA GLU A 69 11.16 3.44 5.66
C GLU A 69 12.26 4.46 5.38
N LYS A 70 13.52 4.07 5.58
CA LYS A 70 14.68 4.96 5.41
C LYS A 70 14.84 5.41 3.95
N GLY A 71 14.45 4.56 3.00
CA GLY A 71 14.46 4.85 1.56
C GLY A 71 13.21 5.56 1.01
N ILE A 72 12.21 5.83 1.86
CA ILE A 72 10.96 6.47 1.47
C ILE A 72 10.94 7.94 1.88
N GLN A 73 10.65 8.81 0.91
CA GLN A 73 10.55 10.25 1.16
C GLN A 73 9.26 10.61 1.94
N LYS A 74 9.43 11.08 3.19
CA LYS A 74 8.31 11.43 4.10
C LYS A 74 7.57 12.74 3.78
N LYS A 75 8.17 13.68 3.03
CA LYS A 75 7.61 15.03 2.77
C LYS A 75 7.72 15.49 1.31
N HIS A 76 6.69 16.23 0.88
CA HIS A 76 6.21 16.23 -0.52
C HIS A 76 6.45 17.50 -1.32
N LYS A 77 7.56 18.20 -1.08
CA LYS A 77 7.90 19.30 -1.97
C LYS A 77 8.13 18.79 -3.40
N ILE A 78 8.66 17.58 -3.53
CA ILE A 78 9.05 16.99 -4.80
C ILE A 78 7.89 16.61 -5.74
N GLY A 79 6.81 16.05 -5.21
CA GLY A 79 5.64 15.69 -6.01
C GLY A 79 5.10 16.91 -6.75
N LYS A 80 5.05 18.07 -6.09
CA LYS A 80 4.66 19.33 -6.73
C LYS A 80 5.55 19.69 -7.93
N HIS A 81 6.87 19.46 -7.84
CA HIS A 81 7.80 19.83 -8.91
C HIS A 81 7.53 18.99 -10.16
N ILE A 82 7.29 17.68 -10.00
CA ILE A 82 6.94 16.80 -11.11
C ILE A 82 5.54 17.13 -11.64
N LEU A 83 4.54 17.23 -10.76
CA LEU A 83 3.16 17.50 -11.19
C LEU A 83 3.02 18.82 -11.95
N ASN A 84 3.75 19.88 -11.58
CA ASN A 84 3.66 21.17 -12.28
C ASN A 84 4.20 21.13 -13.73
N THR A 85 4.91 20.07 -14.12
CA THR A 85 5.31 19.82 -15.52
C THR A 85 4.19 19.22 -16.37
N PHE A 86 3.08 18.79 -15.76
CA PHE A 86 1.94 18.20 -16.47
C PHE A 86 1.20 19.24 -17.30
N ASP A 87 1.02 19.00 -18.59
CA ASP A 87 0.19 19.75 -19.52
C ASP A 87 -1.19 19.09 -19.60
N PRO A 88 -2.25 19.71 -19.08
CA PRO A 88 -3.60 19.13 -19.08
C PRO A 88 -4.25 19.13 -20.48
N VAL A 89 -3.77 19.93 -21.43
CA VAL A 89 -4.33 19.94 -22.80
C VAL A 89 -3.84 18.72 -23.58
N LYS A 90 -2.56 18.37 -23.42
CA LYS A 90 -1.93 17.24 -24.10
C LYS A 90 -1.94 15.94 -23.26
N GLU A 91 -2.24 16.05 -21.97
CA GLU A 91 -2.14 14.97 -20.98
C GLU A 91 -0.74 14.34 -20.90
N VAL A 92 0.30 15.18 -20.96
CA VAL A 92 1.72 14.76 -20.91
C VAL A 92 2.50 15.57 -19.87
N PHE A 93 3.59 15.01 -19.37
CA PHE A 93 4.55 15.73 -18.54
C PHE A 93 5.70 16.24 -19.42
N GLN A 94 6.03 17.53 -19.28
CA GLN A 94 7.13 18.16 -20.00
C GLN A 94 8.43 18.06 -19.18
N LEU A 95 9.29 17.11 -19.53
CA LEU A 95 10.53 16.80 -18.80
C LEU A 95 11.77 17.09 -19.68
N GLY A 96 12.94 17.26 -19.06
CA GLY A 96 14.24 17.28 -19.77
C GLY A 96 14.33 18.25 -20.95
N GLY A 97 13.99 19.52 -20.74
CA GLY A 97 14.06 20.54 -21.79
C GLY A 97 12.84 20.61 -22.71
N GLY A 98 11.69 20.04 -22.29
CA GLY A 98 10.40 20.16 -22.99
C GLY A 98 9.97 18.90 -23.75
N LYS A 99 10.67 17.78 -23.58
CA LYS A 99 10.26 16.48 -24.11
C LYS A 99 8.97 16.03 -23.42
N GLU A 100 8.04 15.45 -24.20
CA GLU A 100 6.72 15.06 -23.73
C GLU A 100 6.69 13.59 -23.29
N PHE A 101 6.22 13.34 -22.07
CA PHE A 101 6.10 12.01 -21.49
C PHE A 101 4.66 11.74 -21.11
N LYS A 102 4.09 10.70 -21.71
CA LYS A 102 2.79 10.18 -21.29
C LYS A 102 3.02 9.07 -20.28
N SER A 103 2.57 9.26 -19.05
CA SER A 103 2.32 8.12 -18.17
C SER A 103 1.31 7.20 -18.87
N THR A 104 1.33 5.87 -18.70
CA THR A 104 0.27 4.96 -19.20
C THR A 104 -0.21 3.95 -18.13
N ALA A 105 -1.31 3.25 -18.38
CA ALA A 105 -1.82 2.22 -17.46
C ALA A 105 -0.91 0.97 -17.47
N GLU A 106 -0.32 0.66 -18.62
CA GLU A 106 0.70 -0.36 -18.81
C GLU A 106 1.93 -0.06 -17.96
N GLN A 107 2.39 1.20 -17.97
CA GLN A 107 3.51 1.60 -17.12
C GLN A 107 3.18 1.45 -15.64
N LEU A 108 1.97 1.82 -15.22
CA LEU A 108 1.51 1.64 -13.84
C LEU A 108 1.45 0.16 -13.45
N ALA A 109 0.92 -0.69 -14.33
CA ALA A 109 0.84 -2.13 -14.15
C ALA A 109 2.22 -2.73 -13.85
N VAL A 110 3.23 -2.39 -14.64
CA VAL A 110 4.61 -2.87 -14.46
C VAL A 110 5.26 -2.27 -13.21
N ILE A 111 5.11 -0.95 -13.01
CA ILE A 111 5.75 -0.26 -11.88
C ILE A 111 5.23 -0.80 -10.55
N PHE A 112 3.93 -1.04 -10.42
CA PHE A 112 3.31 -1.54 -9.18
C PHE A 112 3.09 -3.06 -9.14
N GLY A 113 3.32 -3.78 -10.24
CA GLY A 113 3.10 -5.22 -10.31
C GLY A 113 1.61 -5.61 -10.33
N LEU A 114 0.74 -4.77 -10.89
CA LEU A 114 -0.71 -4.99 -10.89
C LEU A 114 -1.17 -5.47 -12.27
N GLN A 115 -1.88 -6.60 -12.32
CA GLN A 115 -2.37 -7.16 -13.58
C GLN A 115 -3.44 -6.26 -14.22
N ARG A 116 -3.30 -5.99 -15.52
CA ARG A 116 -4.37 -5.37 -16.30
C ARG A 116 -5.41 -6.39 -16.72
N ILE A 117 -6.67 -5.98 -16.64
CA ILE A 117 -7.82 -6.82 -16.98
C ILE A 117 -8.57 -6.15 -18.13
N LYS A 118 -8.97 -6.92 -19.14
CA LYS A 118 -9.82 -6.41 -20.21
C LYS A 118 -11.18 -6.09 -19.60
N ALA A 119 -11.57 -4.82 -19.60
CA ALA A 119 -12.86 -4.41 -19.08
C ALA A 119 -13.97 -5.19 -19.81
N GLY A 120 -14.81 -5.90 -19.05
CA GLY A 120 -16.11 -6.34 -19.55
C GLY A 120 -16.98 -5.11 -19.81
N ALA A 121 -18.07 -5.26 -20.56
CA ALA A 121 -18.97 -4.19 -21.01
C ALA A 121 -19.54 -3.26 -19.90
N GLU A 122 -19.30 -3.52 -18.62
CA GLU A 122 -19.54 -2.57 -17.53
C GLU A 122 -18.35 -1.61 -17.40
N GLU A 123 -18.45 -0.48 -18.09
CA GLU A 123 -17.52 0.64 -17.95
C GLU A 123 -17.67 1.22 -16.52
N PHE A 124 -16.77 0.85 -15.61
CA PHE A 124 -16.78 1.38 -14.25
C PHE A 124 -16.27 2.82 -14.26
N THR A 125 -17.16 3.78 -14.48
CA THR A 125 -16.82 5.21 -14.51
C THR A 125 -16.66 5.81 -13.12
N PHE A 126 -15.76 6.79 -13.01
CA PHE A 126 -15.41 7.44 -11.75
C PHE A 126 -16.49 8.42 -11.24
N ASP A 127 -17.44 8.81 -12.10
CA ASP A 127 -18.62 9.61 -11.74
C ASP A 127 -19.45 8.95 -10.62
N ALA A 128 -19.48 7.62 -10.61
CA ALA A 128 -20.08 6.86 -9.52
C ALA A 128 -19.34 7.07 -8.19
N VAL A 129 -18.07 7.50 -8.19
CA VAL A 129 -17.12 7.62 -7.06
C VAL A 129 -17.02 9.05 -6.47
N THR A 130 -17.47 10.08 -7.18
CA THR A 130 -17.40 11.47 -6.71
C THR A 130 -18.66 11.94 -5.98
N GLN A 131 -19.85 11.44 -6.32
CA GLN A 131 -21.10 11.90 -5.70
C GLN A 131 -21.25 11.44 -4.22
N PRO A 132 -21.39 12.38 -3.26
CA PRO A 132 -21.39 12.08 -1.82
C PRO A 132 -22.74 11.54 -1.28
N ASN A 133 -23.85 11.73 -2.00
CA ASN A 133 -25.20 11.59 -1.43
C ASN A 133 -25.93 10.27 -1.74
N GLU A 134 -25.36 9.38 -2.55
CA GLU A 134 -26.02 8.11 -2.93
C GLU A 134 -25.40 6.85 -2.29
N GLY A 135 -24.41 7.03 -1.41
CA GLY A 135 -23.42 6.00 -1.04
C GLY A 135 -23.91 4.71 -0.39
N GLN A 136 -25.16 4.63 0.07
CA GLN A 136 -25.73 3.41 0.68
C GLN A 136 -26.79 2.72 -0.17
N LYS A 137 -27.52 3.44 -1.05
CA LYS A 137 -28.70 2.90 -1.74
C LYS A 137 -28.39 1.77 -2.73
N ASN A 138 -27.12 1.61 -3.10
CA ASN A 138 -26.70 0.68 -4.16
C ASN A 138 -25.69 -0.40 -3.68
N LEU A 139 -25.55 -0.64 -2.36
CA LEU A 139 -24.69 -1.71 -1.84
C LEU A 139 -25.47 -3.03 -1.74
N SER A 140 -24.80 -4.16 -1.98
CA SER A 140 -25.38 -5.48 -1.73
C SER A 140 -25.56 -5.75 -0.23
N LEU A 141 -26.31 -6.78 0.14
CA LEU A 141 -26.47 -7.22 1.54
C LEU A 141 -25.10 -7.53 2.18
N GLN A 142 -24.25 -8.31 1.49
CA GLN A 142 -22.91 -8.65 1.98
C GLN A 142 -22.02 -7.42 2.18
N GLN A 143 -22.08 -6.44 1.26
CA GLN A 143 -21.32 -5.19 1.40
C GLN A 143 -21.83 -4.35 2.57
N THR A 144 -23.14 -4.33 2.78
CA THR A 144 -23.78 -3.60 3.88
C THR A 144 -23.43 -4.23 5.22
N GLU A 145 -23.42 -5.55 5.31
CA GLU A 145 -23.01 -6.30 6.50
C GLU A 145 -21.54 -6.05 6.82
N PHE A 146 -20.64 -6.23 5.84
CA PHE A 146 -19.21 -5.92 6.00
C PHE A 146 -18.98 -4.47 6.48
N LEU A 147 -19.70 -3.50 5.90
CA LEU A 147 -19.62 -2.10 6.29
C LEU A 147 -20.09 -1.89 7.75
N LYS A 148 -21.15 -2.55 8.19
CA LYS A 148 -21.65 -2.47 9.57
C LYS A 148 -20.66 -3.11 10.54
N THR A 149 -20.22 -4.32 10.25
CA THR A 149 -19.31 -5.12 11.09
C THR A 149 -17.97 -4.43 11.31
N TYR A 150 -17.32 -3.97 10.24
CA TYR A 150 -15.94 -3.48 10.33
C TYR A 150 -15.82 -1.95 10.33
N LEU A 151 -16.81 -1.23 9.81
CA LEU A 151 -16.65 0.18 9.43
C LEU A 151 -17.83 1.06 9.89
N LYS A 152 -18.53 0.61 10.95
CA LYS A 152 -19.58 1.36 11.67
C LYS A 152 -20.79 1.75 10.81
N GLY A 153 -20.98 1.10 9.66
CA GLY A 153 -22.11 1.37 8.75
C GLY A 153 -22.05 2.74 8.06
N LYS A 154 -20.92 3.45 8.09
CA LYS A 154 -20.85 4.86 7.66
C LYS A 154 -20.62 5.01 6.16
N THR A 155 -21.23 6.04 5.56
CA THR A 155 -21.02 6.37 4.13
C THR A 155 -19.58 6.75 3.81
N GLN A 156 -18.86 7.32 4.78
CA GLN A 156 -17.43 7.63 4.72
C GLN A 156 -16.67 6.72 5.71
N MET A 157 -15.91 5.79 5.18
CA MET A 157 -15.10 4.84 5.93
C MET A 157 -13.80 5.53 6.35
N LYS A 158 -13.57 5.71 7.65
CA LYS A 158 -12.37 6.40 8.14
C LYS A 158 -11.16 5.48 8.05
N ARG A 159 -10.01 6.02 7.65
CA ARG A 159 -8.72 5.29 7.60
C ARG A 159 -8.38 4.61 8.93
N LYS A 160 -8.67 5.28 10.05
CA LYS A 160 -8.47 4.70 11.41
C LYS A 160 -9.35 3.48 11.64
N ASP A 161 -10.62 3.54 11.22
CA ASP A 161 -11.55 2.42 11.38
C ASP A 161 -11.13 1.24 10.49
N ILE A 162 -10.71 1.50 9.24
CA ILE A 162 -10.14 0.49 8.33
C ILE A 162 -8.92 -0.19 8.96
N LEU A 163 -7.98 0.60 9.48
CA LEU A 163 -6.74 0.07 10.06
C LEU A 163 -6.98 -0.75 11.34
N ASN A 164 -7.87 -0.29 12.21
CA ASN A 164 -8.22 -1.03 13.42
C ASN A 164 -8.83 -2.40 13.07
N SER A 165 -9.77 -2.43 12.12
CA SER A 165 -10.41 -3.67 11.68
C SER A 165 -9.44 -4.58 10.93
N LEU A 166 -8.50 -4.01 10.17
CA LEU A 166 -7.42 -4.76 9.51
C LEU A 166 -6.57 -5.52 10.54
N TYR A 167 -6.17 -4.88 11.63
CA TYR A 167 -5.40 -5.55 12.68
C TYR A 167 -6.22 -6.57 13.47
N ALA A 168 -7.51 -6.31 13.69
CA ALA A 168 -8.39 -7.27 14.34
C ALA A 168 -8.53 -8.55 13.49
N THR A 169 -8.82 -8.40 12.19
CA THR A 169 -8.96 -9.53 11.26
C THR A 169 -7.63 -10.24 10.97
N ALA A 170 -6.50 -9.54 11.02
CA ALA A 170 -5.17 -10.17 10.98
C ALA A 170 -4.90 -11.07 12.20
N GLY A 171 -5.55 -10.79 13.34
CA GLY A 171 -5.47 -11.60 14.55
C GLY A 171 -6.47 -12.76 14.61
N ASP A 172 -7.44 -12.81 13.71
CA ASP A 172 -8.57 -13.76 13.73
C ASP A 172 -8.43 -14.77 12.59
N VAL A 173 -8.08 -16.02 12.93
CA VAL A 173 -7.85 -17.12 11.99
C VAL A 173 -9.05 -17.43 11.10
N THR A 174 -10.27 -17.07 11.51
CA THR A 174 -11.51 -17.33 10.78
C THR A 174 -11.80 -16.29 9.69
N LYS A 175 -11.00 -15.21 9.59
CA LYS A 175 -11.30 -14.04 8.73
C LYS A 175 -10.24 -13.73 7.64
N PRO A 176 -9.67 -14.70 6.92
CA PRO A 176 -8.64 -14.43 5.90
C PRO A 176 -9.18 -13.54 4.76
N ASP A 177 -10.40 -13.80 4.30
CA ASP A 177 -11.04 -13.07 3.20
C ASP A 177 -11.37 -11.62 3.56
N ASP A 178 -11.79 -11.35 4.79
CA ASP A 178 -12.13 -10.00 5.24
C ASP A 178 -10.87 -9.19 5.58
N PHE A 179 -9.85 -9.86 6.10
CA PHE A 179 -8.50 -9.31 6.23
C PHE A 179 -7.98 -8.75 4.89
N VAL A 180 -8.05 -9.54 3.81
CA VAL A 180 -7.60 -9.09 2.48
C VAL A 180 -8.41 -7.89 1.98
N LYS A 181 -9.74 -7.91 2.12
CA LYS A 181 -10.60 -6.76 1.73
C LYS A 181 -10.24 -5.49 2.51
N LEU A 182 -9.96 -5.59 3.80
CA LEU A 182 -9.54 -4.47 4.65
C LEU A 182 -8.13 -3.97 4.28
N LEU A 183 -7.22 -4.86 3.93
CA LEU A 183 -5.88 -4.51 3.46
C LEU A 183 -5.95 -3.71 2.16
N VAL A 184 -6.74 -4.17 1.19
CA VAL A 184 -6.93 -3.47 -0.09
C VAL A 184 -7.67 -2.14 0.11
N LEU A 185 -8.66 -2.07 1.01
CA LEU A 185 -9.29 -0.81 1.40
C LEU A 185 -8.28 0.18 1.99
N TYR A 186 -7.33 -0.30 2.79
CA TYR A 186 -6.24 0.52 3.31
C TYR A 186 -5.38 1.07 2.17
N PHE A 187 -4.99 0.24 1.19
CA PHE A 187 -4.27 0.72 -0.01
C PHE A 187 -5.07 1.79 -0.76
N CYS A 188 -6.38 1.60 -0.90
CA CYS A 188 -7.26 2.54 -1.57
C CYS A 188 -7.28 3.91 -0.87
N VAL A 189 -7.49 3.95 0.46
CA VAL A 189 -7.57 5.23 1.19
C VAL A 189 -6.21 5.92 1.35
N ALA A 190 -5.13 5.15 1.42
CA ALA A 190 -3.82 5.67 1.78
C ALA A 190 -2.93 5.98 0.56
N ILE A 191 -3.03 5.20 -0.53
CA ILE A 191 -2.05 5.19 -1.63
C ILE A 191 -2.73 5.46 -2.97
N PHE A 192 -3.73 4.67 -3.33
CA PHE A 192 -4.25 4.62 -4.71
C PHE A 192 -5.32 5.67 -4.99
N PHE A 193 -6.27 5.84 -4.08
CA PHE A 193 -7.38 6.78 -4.21
C PHE A 193 -7.46 7.82 -3.08
N PRO A 194 -6.33 8.38 -2.58
CA PRO A 194 -6.38 9.33 -1.49
C PRO A 194 -7.14 10.59 -1.94
N ARG A 195 -8.11 11.00 -1.13
CA ARG A 195 -8.72 12.33 -1.22
C ARG A 195 -7.77 13.38 -0.62
N LEU A 196 -8.03 14.66 -0.83
CA LEU A 196 -7.21 15.75 -0.29
C LEU A 196 -6.96 15.63 1.23
N SER A 197 -7.94 15.17 2.00
CA SER A 197 -7.76 14.91 3.44
C SER A 197 -6.98 13.63 3.75
N GLY A 198 -7.04 12.62 2.87
CA GLY A 198 -6.45 11.28 3.08
C GLY A 198 -6.97 10.53 4.31
N THR A 199 -8.11 10.97 4.87
CA THR A 199 -8.64 10.46 6.15
C THR A 199 -9.81 9.51 5.99
N SER A 200 -10.49 9.50 4.86
CA SER A 200 -11.65 8.64 4.63
C SER A 200 -11.84 8.25 3.16
N LEU A 201 -12.54 7.15 2.96
CA LEU A 201 -12.89 6.58 1.67
C LEU A 201 -14.42 6.39 1.60
N PRO A 202 -15.10 6.79 0.50
CA PRO A 202 -16.52 6.52 0.32
C PRO A 202 -16.85 5.01 0.34
N SER A 203 -17.91 4.62 1.04
CA SER A 203 -18.37 3.22 1.17
C SER A 203 -18.65 2.50 -0.14
N LYS A 204 -19.03 3.23 -1.19
CA LYS A 204 -19.15 2.68 -2.56
C LYS A 204 -17.89 2.02 -3.11
N PHE A 205 -16.72 2.29 -2.54
CA PHE A 205 -15.51 1.54 -2.88
C PHE A 205 -15.65 0.04 -2.62
N LEU A 206 -16.54 -0.37 -1.70
CA LEU A 206 -16.84 -1.78 -1.45
C LEU A 206 -17.33 -2.52 -2.71
N LYS A 207 -17.94 -1.84 -3.68
CA LYS A 207 -18.32 -2.45 -4.96
C LYS A 207 -17.11 -2.97 -5.72
N TYR A 208 -16.01 -2.21 -5.71
CA TYR A 208 -14.76 -2.60 -6.37
C TYR A 208 -14.01 -3.63 -5.55
N ILE A 209 -14.01 -3.51 -4.22
CA ILE A 209 -13.31 -4.45 -3.33
C ILE A 209 -13.94 -5.85 -3.41
N PHE A 210 -15.27 -5.96 -3.44
CA PHE A 210 -15.95 -7.25 -3.57
C PHE A 210 -15.85 -7.87 -4.97
N LYS A 211 -15.42 -7.10 -5.97
CA LYS A 211 -15.13 -7.57 -7.34
C LYS A 211 -13.65 -7.37 -7.69
N MET A 212 -12.74 -7.35 -6.71
CA MET A 212 -11.36 -6.88 -6.92
C MET A 212 -10.58 -7.68 -7.97
N ASP A 213 -10.94 -8.94 -8.20
CA ASP A 213 -10.37 -9.82 -9.21
C ASP A 213 -10.88 -9.55 -10.62
N GLN A 214 -11.90 -8.70 -10.78
CA GLN A 214 -12.54 -8.35 -12.05
C GLN A 214 -12.23 -6.92 -12.51
N MET A 215 -11.39 -6.19 -11.77
CA MET A 215 -11.12 -4.78 -12.02
C MET A 215 -9.72 -4.58 -12.60
N SER A 216 -9.61 -3.76 -13.65
CA SER A 216 -8.29 -3.26 -14.06
C SER A 216 -7.86 -2.11 -13.13
N TRP A 217 -7.23 -2.47 -12.01
CA TRP A 217 -6.72 -1.50 -11.04
C TRP A 217 -5.75 -0.49 -11.64
N PRO A 218 -4.79 -0.85 -12.52
CA PRO A 218 -3.91 0.13 -13.15
C PRO A 218 -4.68 1.24 -13.88
N ASP A 219 -5.68 0.87 -14.67
CA ASP A 219 -6.51 1.82 -15.41
C ASP A 219 -7.32 2.71 -14.46
N LEU A 220 -7.94 2.15 -13.40
CA LEU A 220 -8.69 2.93 -12.41
C LEU A 220 -7.82 3.93 -11.64
N ILE A 221 -6.65 3.49 -11.16
CA ILE A 221 -5.73 4.34 -10.38
C ILE A 221 -5.24 5.50 -11.24
N ARG A 222 -4.88 5.20 -12.49
CA ARG A 222 -4.45 6.19 -13.48
C ARG A 222 -5.55 7.19 -13.79
N SER A 223 -6.73 6.72 -14.17
CA SER A 223 -7.84 7.61 -14.56
C SER A 223 -8.22 8.54 -13.42
N TYR A 224 -8.29 8.04 -12.18
CA TYR A 224 -8.54 8.87 -11.00
C TYR A 224 -7.51 10.01 -10.82
N LEU A 225 -6.24 9.71 -11.08
CA LEU A 225 -5.16 10.70 -10.97
C LEU A 225 -5.20 11.72 -12.11
N LEU A 226 -5.42 11.28 -13.35
CA LEU A 226 -5.47 12.18 -14.51
C LEU A 226 -6.69 13.10 -14.47
N GLU A 227 -7.87 12.57 -14.12
CA GLU A 227 -9.07 13.38 -13.87
C GLU A 227 -8.79 14.47 -12.83
N ALA A 228 -8.12 14.11 -11.73
CA ALA A 228 -7.76 15.07 -10.69
C ALA A 228 -6.76 16.15 -11.14
N LEU A 229 -5.87 15.83 -12.08
CA LEU A 229 -4.93 16.80 -12.64
C LEU A 229 -5.63 17.72 -13.64
N ASN A 230 -6.53 17.19 -14.46
CA ASN A 230 -7.31 17.95 -15.43
C ASN A 230 -8.30 18.92 -14.75
N GLU A 231 -8.86 18.54 -13.60
CA GLU A 231 -9.77 19.40 -12.82
C GLU A 231 -9.06 20.48 -12.00
N ALA A 232 -7.78 20.27 -11.66
CA ALA A 232 -7.08 21.13 -10.73
C ALA A 232 -6.42 22.33 -11.43
N GLU A 233 -6.41 23.49 -10.75
CA GLU A 233 -5.68 24.66 -11.23
C GLU A 233 -4.20 24.60 -10.84
N LYS A 234 -3.33 25.00 -11.77
CA LYS A 234 -1.90 25.21 -11.47
C LYS A 234 -1.70 26.47 -10.60
N PRO A 235 -0.67 26.49 -9.71
CA PRO A 235 0.26 25.40 -9.45
C PRO A 235 -0.37 24.29 -8.57
N TYR A 236 -0.07 23.04 -8.91
CA TYR A 236 -0.54 21.87 -8.17
C TYR A 236 0.12 21.79 -6.79
N ASN A 237 -0.53 22.40 -5.80
CA ASN A 237 -0.10 22.37 -4.40
C ASN A 237 -0.68 21.17 -3.63
N SER A 238 -1.81 20.64 -4.08
CA SER A 238 -2.49 19.48 -3.52
C SER A 238 -3.40 18.89 -4.61
N VAL A 239 -3.26 17.60 -4.88
CA VAL A 239 -4.05 16.86 -5.90
C VAL A 239 -4.47 15.54 -5.28
N ARG A 240 -5.71 15.11 -5.53
CA ARG A 240 -6.19 13.77 -5.14
C ARG A 240 -5.54 12.71 -6.04
N GLY A 241 -5.43 11.46 -5.57
CA GLY A 241 -4.89 10.36 -6.38
C GLY A 241 -3.46 9.96 -6.07
N CYS A 242 -2.96 9.00 -6.83
CA CYS A 242 -1.76 8.25 -6.52
C CYS A 242 -0.47 9.02 -6.87
N ILE A 243 -0.10 10.01 -6.07
CA ILE A 243 1.14 10.78 -6.29
C ILE A 243 2.40 9.91 -6.10
N VAL A 244 2.29 8.83 -5.30
CA VAL A 244 3.36 7.83 -5.15
C VAL A 244 3.76 7.24 -6.49
N TYR A 245 2.77 6.91 -7.33
CA TYR A 245 3.03 6.38 -8.67
C TYR A 245 3.84 7.36 -9.51
N ILE A 246 3.51 8.66 -9.50
CA ILE A 246 4.24 9.67 -10.28
C ILE A 246 5.72 9.76 -9.89
N LEU A 247 6.06 9.57 -8.62
CA LEU A 247 7.46 9.58 -8.19
C LEU A 247 8.24 8.40 -8.76
N PHE A 248 7.69 7.20 -8.66
CA PHE A 248 8.33 5.99 -9.18
C PHE A 248 8.36 5.98 -10.70
N TRP A 249 7.27 6.41 -11.33
CA TRP A 249 7.21 6.61 -12.78
C TRP A 249 8.27 7.59 -13.25
N PHE A 250 8.42 8.74 -12.58
CA PHE A 250 9.46 9.71 -12.91
C PHE A 250 10.86 9.10 -12.78
N ALA A 251 11.16 8.38 -11.70
CA ALA A 251 12.44 7.70 -11.54
C ALA A 251 12.71 6.70 -12.68
N GLU A 252 11.69 5.92 -13.04
CA GLU A 252 11.75 4.86 -14.04
C GLU A 252 11.92 5.40 -15.48
N VAL A 253 11.26 6.51 -15.84
CA VAL A 253 11.39 7.06 -17.22
C VAL A 253 12.58 7.99 -17.37
N THR A 254 13.17 8.47 -16.27
CA THR A 254 14.31 9.41 -16.32
C THR A 254 15.65 8.81 -15.96
N HIS A 255 15.66 7.69 -15.22
CA HIS A 255 16.87 7.13 -14.58
C HIS A 255 17.70 8.20 -13.88
N SER A 256 17.02 9.20 -13.31
CA SER A 256 17.67 10.35 -12.69
C SER A 256 18.53 9.94 -11.49
N ILE A 257 18.20 8.84 -10.82
CA ILE A 257 19.05 8.24 -9.78
C ILE A 257 19.49 6.84 -10.20
N SER A 258 20.55 6.33 -9.57
CA SER A 258 20.86 4.90 -9.67
C SER A 258 19.81 4.07 -8.94
N LYS A 259 19.55 2.86 -9.45
CA LYS A 259 18.70 1.86 -8.78
C LYS A 259 19.33 1.43 -7.45
N ASN A 260 18.53 0.88 -6.55
CA ASN A 260 19.02 0.28 -5.30
C ASN A 260 20.02 -0.84 -5.61
N GLU A 261 21.19 -0.77 -4.99
CA GLU A 261 22.20 -1.84 -5.01
C GLU A 261 21.70 -2.96 -4.09
N GLY A 262 21.42 -4.13 -4.66
CA GLY A 262 20.86 -5.26 -3.91
C GLY A 262 20.40 -6.45 -4.74
N GLU A 263 19.99 -6.27 -6.00
CA GLU A 263 19.67 -7.37 -6.93
C GLU A 263 19.92 -6.94 -8.41
N LEU A 264 21.01 -6.21 -8.69
CA LEU A 264 21.34 -5.68 -10.04
C LEU A 264 20.23 -4.88 -10.74
N GLY A 265 19.31 -4.26 -9.97
CA GLY A 265 18.17 -3.54 -10.55
C GLY A 265 17.08 -4.45 -11.15
N LYS A 266 17.08 -5.74 -10.80
CA LYS A 266 16.07 -6.73 -11.24
C LYS A 266 14.90 -6.90 -10.26
N CYS A 267 14.87 -6.13 -9.16
CA CYS A 267 13.79 -6.22 -8.17
C CYS A 267 12.42 -6.04 -8.83
N LYS A 268 11.47 -6.92 -8.49
CA LYS A 268 10.08 -6.84 -8.94
C LYS A 268 9.14 -6.65 -7.75
N PRO A 269 8.13 -5.77 -7.88
CA PRO A 269 7.84 -4.89 -9.02
C PRO A 269 8.78 -3.67 -9.10
N ARG A 270 8.78 -2.95 -10.23
CA ARG A 270 9.82 -1.95 -10.52
C ARG A 270 9.91 -0.82 -9.51
N PHE A 271 8.82 -0.47 -8.82
CA PHE A 271 8.89 0.56 -7.78
C PHE A 271 9.89 0.23 -6.66
N ALA A 272 10.15 -1.06 -6.38
CA ALA A 272 11.14 -1.48 -5.38
C ALA A 272 12.59 -1.17 -5.78
N ARG A 273 12.85 -0.87 -7.06
CA ARG A 273 14.18 -0.53 -7.57
C ARG A 273 14.65 0.86 -7.16
N TRP A 274 13.74 1.72 -6.69
CA TRP A 274 13.99 3.15 -6.56
C TRP A 274 13.96 3.65 -5.11
N ASN A 275 14.94 4.47 -4.76
CA ASN A 275 14.97 5.19 -3.50
C ASN A 275 14.38 6.60 -3.70
N THR A 276 13.12 6.78 -3.32
CA THR A 276 12.41 8.06 -3.49
C THR A 276 13.00 9.21 -2.68
N ARG A 277 13.74 8.91 -1.60
CA ARG A 277 14.47 9.92 -0.82
C ARG A 277 15.68 10.45 -1.59
N LYS A 278 16.51 9.56 -2.16
CA LYS A 278 17.63 9.95 -3.04
C LYS A 278 17.13 10.74 -4.25
N LEU A 279 16.00 10.32 -4.83
CA LEU A 279 15.35 11.05 -5.92
C LEU A 279 14.97 12.48 -5.51
N ALA A 280 14.34 12.61 -4.34
CA ALA A 280 13.93 13.91 -3.83
C ALA A 280 15.14 14.82 -3.57
N GLU A 281 16.21 14.29 -2.95
CA GLU A 281 17.47 15.00 -2.71
C GLU A 281 18.08 15.49 -4.03
N LYS A 282 18.16 14.62 -5.05
CA LYS A 282 18.72 14.98 -6.36
C LYS A 282 17.97 16.12 -7.02
N ILE A 283 16.65 16.03 -7.13
CA ILE A 283 15.87 17.08 -7.80
C ILE A 283 15.87 18.39 -6.98
N MET A 284 15.94 18.32 -5.65
CA MET A 284 16.07 19.54 -4.82
C MET A 284 17.40 20.24 -5.05
N ASN A 285 18.49 19.49 -5.28
CA ASN A 285 19.82 20.05 -5.50
C ASN A 285 20.03 20.50 -6.94
N ASP A 286 19.67 19.66 -7.91
CA ASP A 286 20.01 19.84 -9.33
C ASP A 286 18.89 20.54 -10.12
N GLY A 287 17.69 20.65 -9.54
CA GLY A 287 16.49 21.11 -10.23
C GLY A 287 15.95 20.10 -11.27
N MET A 288 14.75 20.36 -11.77
CA MET A 288 14.11 19.51 -12.80
C MET A 288 14.73 19.67 -14.21
N THR A 289 15.59 20.67 -14.40
CA THR A 289 16.21 21.03 -15.69
C THR A 289 17.51 20.28 -15.98
N SER A 290 18.05 19.54 -15.02
CA SER A 290 19.31 18.79 -15.14
C SER A 290 19.18 17.44 -15.86
N LEU A 291 17.97 17.06 -16.28
CA LEU A 291 17.67 15.87 -17.07
C LEU A 291 18.25 15.99 -18.49
N LYS A 292 19.57 15.80 -18.63
CA LYS A 292 20.32 15.91 -19.91
C LYS A 292 20.40 14.59 -20.70
N GLN A 293 19.60 13.58 -20.35
CA GLN A 293 19.63 12.30 -21.05
C GLN A 293 18.72 12.31 -22.28
N ASP A 294 19.05 11.48 -23.28
CA ASP A 294 18.15 11.18 -24.39
C ASP A 294 17.02 10.26 -23.93
N LEU A 295 16.06 10.88 -23.25
CA LEU A 295 14.84 10.24 -22.80
C LEU A 295 13.95 9.91 -24.01
N THR A 296 13.56 8.64 -24.17
CA THR A 296 12.80 8.11 -25.32
C THR A 296 11.29 8.08 -25.12
N GLY A 297 10.79 8.36 -23.91
CA GLY A 297 9.36 8.26 -23.58
C GLY A 297 8.87 6.87 -23.18
N SER A 298 9.69 5.82 -23.40
CA SER A 298 9.44 4.43 -23.00
C SER A 298 10.16 4.07 -21.72
N PHE A 299 9.93 2.86 -21.20
CA PHE A 299 10.86 2.28 -20.23
C PHE A 299 12.26 2.22 -20.86
N ILE A 300 13.25 2.66 -20.08
CA ILE A 300 14.67 2.61 -20.48
C ILE A 300 15.16 1.16 -20.35
N ASP A 301 14.77 0.46 -19.28
CA ASP A 301 15.08 -0.96 -19.13
C ASP A 301 14.10 -1.84 -19.93
N PRO A 302 14.61 -2.89 -20.61
CA PRO A 302 13.77 -3.85 -21.31
C PRO A 302 12.81 -4.56 -20.34
N LEU A 303 11.66 -4.96 -20.88
CA LEU A 303 10.65 -5.73 -20.15
C LEU A 303 10.96 -7.22 -20.26
N ASP A 304 10.83 -7.94 -19.16
CA ASP A 304 10.80 -9.41 -19.19
C ASP A 304 9.38 -9.94 -19.43
N GLU A 305 9.26 -11.26 -19.64
CA GLU A 305 7.99 -11.92 -19.98
C GLU A 305 6.90 -11.68 -18.92
N ASP A 306 7.23 -11.72 -17.63
CA ASP A 306 6.28 -11.45 -16.55
C ASP A 306 5.78 -10.00 -16.61
N GLU A 307 6.69 -9.05 -16.82
CA GLU A 307 6.35 -7.63 -16.93
C GLU A 307 5.50 -7.36 -18.18
N GLN A 308 5.78 -8.07 -19.28
CA GLN A 308 5.01 -7.98 -20.52
C GLN A 308 3.59 -8.56 -20.36
N SER A 309 3.45 -9.62 -19.57
CA SER A 309 2.16 -10.20 -19.18
C SER A 309 1.32 -9.22 -18.36
N LEU A 310 1.92 -8.45 -17.44
CA LEU A 310 1.21 -7.43 -16.66
C LEU A 310 0.61 -6.30 -17.53
N MET A 311 1.30 -5.91 -18.61
CA MET A 311 0.81 -4.88 -19.54
C MET A 311 -0.36 -5.35 -20.39
N THR A 312 -0.39 -6.65 -20.70
CA THR A 312 -1.36 -7.25 -21.61
C THR A 312 -2.67 -7.50 -20.85
N PRO A 313 -3.79 -6.85 -21.23
CA PRO A 313 -5.05 -7.06 -20.54
C PRO A 313 -5.52 -8.51 -20.69
N ILE A 314 -5.74 -9.20 -19.57
CA ILE A 314 -6.29 -10.57 -19.59
C ILE A 314 -7.81 -10.56 -19.65
N GLU A 315 -8.38 -11.48 -20.42
CA GLU A 315 -9.83 -11.72 -20.45
C GLU A 315 -10.23 -12.64 -19.32
N ILE A 316 -11.11 -12.14 -18.45
CA ILE A 316 -11.74 -12.98 -17.44
C ILE A 316 -12.96 -13.64 -18.07
N ARG A 317 -12.82 -14.89 -18.48
CA ARG A 317 -13.96 -15.69 -18.97
C ARG A 317 -14.92 -15.98 -17.81
N GLN A 318 -16.22 -15.78 -18.03
CA GLN A 318 -17.28 -16.02 -17.03
C GLN A 318 -17.24 -17.43 -16.42
N ALA A 319 -16.84 -18.45 -17.18
CA ALA A 319 -16.66 -19.82 -16.69
C ALA A 319 -15.49 -19.98 -15.70
N THR A 320 -14.42 -19.18 -15.85
CA THR A 320 -13.29 -19.16 -14.91
C THR A 320 -13.67 -18.47 -13.60
N LEU A 321 -14.55 -17.46 -13.64
CA LEU A 321 -15.12 -16.82 -12.44
C LEU A 321 -15.95 -17.78 -11.60
N VAL A 322 -16.75 -18.63 -12.24
CA VAL A 322 -17.53 -19.68 -11.55
C VAL A 322 -16.58 -20.67 -10.87
N ARG A 323 -15.53 -21.15 -11.56
CA ARG A 323 -14.54 -22.06 -10.94
C ARG A 323 -13.72 -21.44 -9.80
N ILE A 324 -13.29 -20.18 -9.95
CA ILE A 324 -12.58 -19.44 -8.89
C ILE A 324 -13.48 -19.25 -7.66
N ARG A 325 -14.77 -18.97 -7.89
CA ARG A 325 -15.77 -18.80 -6.83
C ARG A 325 -16.12 -20.13 -6.17
N GLU A 326 -16.34 -21.19 -6.95
CA GLU A 326 -16.62 -22.54 -6.46
C GLU A 326 -15.44 -23.11 -5.67
N LYS A 327 -14.20 -22.85 -6.08
CA LYS A 327 -13.01 -23.25 -5.31
C LYS A 327 -12.98 -22.54 -3.94
N ARG A 328 -13.19 -21.22 -3.92
CA ARG A 328 -13.27 -20.43 -2.67
C ARG A 328 -14.42 -20.86 -1.74
N VAL A 329 -15.57 -21.22 -2.29
CA VAL A 329 -16.71 -21.74 -1.50
C VAL A 329 -16.39 -23.14 -0.95
N ARG A 330 -15.81 -24.02 -1.76
CA ARG A 330 -15.49 -25.41 -1.36
C ARG A 330 -14.43 -25.48 -0.26
N ASP A 331 -13.51 -24.53 -0.22
CA ASP A 331 -12.46 -24.44 0.80
C ASP A 331 -12.93 -23.74 2.09
N GLY A 332 -14.12 -23.10 2.07
CA GLY A 332 -14.74 -22.43 3.22
C GLY A 332 -15.72 -23.28 4.03
N TYR A 333 -16.09 -24.48 3.55
CA TYR A 333 -17.05 -25.39 4.20
C TYR A 333 -16.45 -26.75 4.58
N ARG A 334 -15.13 -26.88 4.62
CA ARG A 334 -14.49 -28.12 5.09
C ARG A 334 -14.13 -28.00 6.58
N ASP A 335 -15.15 -27.70 7.38
CA ASP A 335 -15.22 -27.99 8.81
C ASP A 335 -16.62 -28.55 9.00
N GLU A 336 -16.73 -29.88 9.10
CA GLU A 336 -17.74 -30.63 9.86
C GLU A 336 -17.48 -32.14 9.69
N ASP A 337 -17.26 -32.78 10.83
CA ASP A 337 -17.68 -34.15 11.19
C ASP A 337 -16.91 -35.34 10.61
N LEU A 338 -15.87 -35.75 11.33
CA LEU A 338 -15.44 -37.15 11.37
C LEU A 338 -16.02 -37.80 12.62
N ASP A 339 -17.26 -38.29 12.53
CA ASP A 339 -17.80 -39.31 13.43
C ASP A 339 -18.12 -40.58 12.62
N LEU A 340 -17.32 -41.64 12.88
CA LEU A 340 -17.72 -43.03 13.22
C LEU A 340 -18.79 -43.72 12.33
N SER A 341 -18.64 -44.90 11.70
CA SER A 341 -17.94 -46.20 11.95
C SER A 341 -18.27 -47.15 10.75
N PRO A 342 -18.18 -48.50 10.78
CA PRO A 342 -17.22 -49.48 11.34
C PRO A 342 -16.67 -50.48 10.28
N ASP A 343 -15.67 -51.28 10.70
CA ASP A 343 -15.26 -52.65 10.32
C ASP A 343 -15.23 -53.11 8.84
N SER A 344 -14.04 -53.56 8.42
CA SER A 344 -13.86 -54.77 7.61
C SER A 344 -12.43 -55.28 7.79
N ASP A 345 -12.32 -56.43 8.44
CA ASP A 345 -11.09 -57.21 8.66
C ASP A 345 -10.37 -57.58 7.36
N SER A 346 -9.04 -57.62 7.41
CA SER A 346 -8.21 -58.59 6.67
C SER A 346 -6.77 -58.54 7.19
N ASP A 347 -6.57 -59.26 8.28
CA ASP A 347 -5.55 -60.30 8.48
C ASP A 347 -4.36 -60.32 7.50
N GLY A 348 -3.15 -60.31 8.07
CA GLY A 348 -1.91 -60.55 7.34
C GLY A 348 -0.68 -60.32 8.22
N GLU A 349 -0.47 -61.25 9.15
CA GLU A 349 0.70 -61.38 10.01
C GLU A 349 2.02 -61.45 9.21
N SER A 350 3.07 -60.79 9.72
CA SER A 350 4.30 -61.46 10.18
C SER A 350 5.27 -60.41 10.71
N ASP A 351 5.56 -60.47 12.01
CA ASP A 351 6.87 -60.66 12.65
C ASP A 351 8.09 -59.97 12.02
N GLU A 352 9.10 -59.46 12.72
CA GLU A 352 9.53 -59.27 14.11
C GLU A 352 10.84 -58.46 13.91
N ASP A 353 11.18 -57.54 14.81
CA ASP A 353 12.57 -57.28 15.26
C ASP A 353 12.60 -56.00 16.10
N TRP A 354 12.30 -56.20 17.38
CA TRP A 354 12.86 -55.40 18.45
C TRP A 354 14.26 -55.93 18.72
N GLU A 355 15.27 -55.06 18.85
CA GLU A 355 16.26 -55.15 19.93
C GLU A 355 17.13 -53.87 19.99
N LEU A 356 17.07 -53.25 21.18
CA LEU A 356 18.18 -52.71 21.98
C LEU A 356 18.92 -51.42 21.55
N SER A 357 18.58 -50.33 22.25
CA SER A 357 19.57 -49.37 22.79
C SER A 357 20.43 -50.06 23.86
N PRO A 358 21.68 -49.65 24.15
CA PRO A 358 21.98 -48.50 25.06
C PRO A 358 23.33 -47.81 24.68
N ASP A 359 23.92 -46.84 25.37
CA ASP A 359 23.60 -45.74 26.29
C ASP A 359 24.88 -44.85 26.28
N ILE A 360 24.87 -43.77 27.07
CA ILE A 360 26.03 -43.12 27.74
C ILE A 360 26.80 -42.11 26.87
N ASP A 361 27.07 -40.87 27.32
CA ASP A 361 26.74 -40.13 28.54
C ASP A 361 27.24 -38.69 28.34
N SER A 362 26.67 -37.76 29.14
CA SER A 362 27.36 -36.67 29.86
C SER A 362 28.10 -35.61 28.99
N ASP A 363 27.97 -34.30 29.20
CA ASP A 363 28.13 -33.59 30.46
C ASP A 363 27.23 -32.35 30.50
N GLY A 364 26.51 -32.19 31.60
CA GLY A 364 25.93 -30.92 32.01
C GLY A 364 26.90 -30.11 32.86
N GLU A 365 26.63 -28.80 32.96
CA GLU A 365 26.75 -27.89 34.11
C GLU A 365 26.63 -26.45 33.53
N ASN A 366 25.56 -25.67 33.75
CA ASN A 366 25.18 -24.92 34.97
C ASN A 366 26.40 -24.17 35.55
N ASP A 367 26.43 -22.86 35.84
CA ASP A 367 25.43 -21.95 36.38
C ASP A 367 25.87 -20.47 36.19
N GLU A 368 24.86 -19.60 36.23
CA GLU A 368 24.77 -18.30 36.92
C GLU A 368 25.94 -17.31 37.03
N ASP A 369 25.56 -16.06 36.73
CA ASP A 369 25.61 -14.91 37.65
C ASP A 369 26.51 -13.69 37.37
N TRP A 370 25.88 -12.58 37.72
CA TRP A 370 26.27 -11.18 37.59
C TRP A 370 27.47 -10.80 38.47
N GLU A 371 28.28 -9.83 38.04
CA GLU A 371 28.43 -8.50 38.69
C GLU A 371 29.77 -7.78 38.41
N LEU A 372 29.59 -6.49 38.11
CA LEU A 372 30.35 -5.31 38.56
C LEU A 372 31.74 -4.91 38.00
N SER A 373 31.79 -3.60 37.75
CA SER A 373 32.83 -2.70 37.21
C SER A 373 34.16 -2.66 37.98
N PRO A 374 35.10 -1.77 37.57
CA PRO A 374 35.19 -0.51 38.33
C PRO A 374 35.53 0.77 37.53
N ASP A 375 34.87 1.84 37.98
CA ASP A 375 35.40 3.17 38.32
C ASP A 375 36.08 4.08 37.27
N ARG A 376 35.47 5.27 37.08
CA ARG A 376 35.84 6.42 37.93
C ARG A 376 34.78 7.54 37.96
N CYS A 377 34.44 7.88 39.21
CA CYS A 377 33.67 8.99 39.73
C CYS A 377 34.21 10.38 39.34
N PHE A 378 33.32 11.37 39.20
CA PHE A 378 33.05 12.41 40.22
C PHE A 378 32.12 13.51 39.62
N SER A 379 30.91 13.62 40.15
CA SER A 379 30.11 14.86 40.26
C SER A 379 30.63 15.65 41.51
N PRO A 380 29.98 16.67 42.13
CA PRO A 380 28.64 17.23 41.90
C PRO A 380 28.48 18.76 42.20
N PHE A 381 27.21 19.19 42.17
CA PHE A 381 26.60 20.40 42.75
C PHE A 381 26.81 21.72 41.99
N GLY A 382 25.81 22.57 41.80
CA GLY A 382 24.43 22.65 42.30
C GLY A 382 23.90 24.06 41.97
N GLY A 383 22.60 24.29 42.12
CA GLY A 383 22.08 25.67 42.18
C GLY A 383 20.79 25.94 41.42
N SER A 384 19.69 25.68 42.12
CA SER A 384 18.38 26.30 41.95
C SER A 384 18.43 27.83 41.82
N GLY A 385 17.55 28.42 41.00
CA GLY A 385 17.30 29.86 41.02
C GLY A 385 16.20 30.30 40.05
N SER A 386 14.99 30.50 40.59
CA SER A 386 13.91 31.24 39.95
C SER A 386 14.22 32.74 39.90
N CYS A 387 13.79 33.45 38.85
CA CYS A 387 13.22 34.81 38.87
C CYS A 387 12.85 35.19 37.43
N LEU A 388 11.56 35.31 37.07
CA LEU A 388 10.73 36.52 37.16
C LEU A 388 11.37 37.79 36.55
N SER A 389 10.78 38.18 35.40
CA SER A 389 10.46 39.54 34.93
C SER A 389 11.55 40.63 34.93
N PHE A 390 11.77 41.29 33.79
CA PHE A 390 11.23 42.63 33.51
C PHE A 390 11.50 43.10 32.07
N GLN A 391 10.52 43.84 31.53
CA GLN A 391 10.62 44.71 30.35
C GLN A 391 11.70 45.79 30.57
N LYS A 392 12.39 46.24 29.51
CA LYS A 392 12.06 47.48 28.75
C LYS A 392 13.20 47.90 27.80
N GLU A 393 12.77 48.37 26.63
CA GLU A 393 13.25 49.56 25.90
C GLU A 393 14.74 49.75 25.53
N LYS A 394 14.92 49.80 24.19
CA LYS A 394 15.47 50.90 23.38
C LYS A 394 16.98 51.07 23.16
N ASP A 395 17.20 51.68 21.99
CA ASP A 395 18.38 52.30 21.39
C ASP A 395 19.28 51.32 20.62
N LYS A 396 19.49 51.44 19.30
CA LYS A 396 19.43 52.57 18.35
C LYS A 396 18.99 52.10 16.97
#